data_AF-A0A365ZJ78-F1
#
_entry.id   AF-A0A365ZJ78-F1
#
_cell.length_a   1.000
_cell.length_b   1.000
_cell.length_c   1.000
_cell.angle_alpha   90.00
_cell.angle_beta   90.00
_cell.angle_gamma   90.00
#
_symmetry.space_group_name_H-M   'P 1'
#
loop_
_entity.id
_entity.type
_entity.pdbx_description
1 polymer ?
#
loop_
_entity_poly.entity_id
_entity_poly.type
_entity_poly.pdbx_seq_one_letter_code
_entity_poly.pdbx_strand_id
1 'polypeptide(L)' 'MALHRLGRDPESPNDNSPTVYLDDETGHYILQGWRVMDPDRLAQLDIPAHETVIEFPRRMMQFFPEVKAHGSGAV' A
#
# COMPACT_ATOMS: atom_id res chain seq x y z
N MET A 1 12.77 -6.75 -15.00
CA MET A 1 11.54 -6.32 -14.33
C MET A 1 11.43 -7.15 -13.08
N ALA A 2 11.93 -6.66 -11.94
CA ALA A 2 11.91 -7.40 -10.70
C ALA A 2 11.09 -6.65 -9.65
N LEU A 3 9.92 -7.21 -9.30
CA LEU A 3 9.15 -6.72 -8.16
C LEU A 3 9.81 -7.21 -6.87
N HIS A 4 10.36 -6.28 -6.11
CA HIS A 4 10.95 -6.56 -4.81
C HIS A 4 9.87 -6.51 -3.75
N ARG A 5 9.53 -7.66 -3.14
CA ARG A 5 8.58 -7.69 -2.04
C ARG A 5 9.17 -7.02 -0.80
N LEU A 6 8.69 -5.83 -0.48
CA LEU A 6 9.17 -5.05 0.68
C LEU A 6 8.63 -5.59 2.00
N GLY A 7 7.36 -5.99 2.00
CA GLY A 7 6.70 -6.38 3.22
C GLY A 7 5.31 -6.92 2.98
N ARG A 8 4.90 -7.79 3.89
CA ARG A 8 3.56 -8.35 3.97
C ARG A 8 3.09 -8.20 5.39
N ASP A 9 1.80 -7.97 5.58
CA ASP A 9 1.21 -7.88 6.90
C ASP A 9 1.36 -9.20 7.68
N PRO A 10 2.09 -9.19 8.82
CA PRO A 10 2.30 -10.37 9.64
C PRO A 10 1.08 -10.75 10.48
N GLU A 11 0.13 -9.83 10.67
CA GLU A 11 -1.09 -10.07 11.47
C GLU A 11 -2.30 -10.55 10.65
N SER A 12 -2.14 -10.78 9.33
CA SER A 12 -3.25 -11.20 8.48
C SER A 12 -3.65 -12.66 8.78
N PRO A 13 -4.86 -12.94 9.31
CA PRO A 13 -5.21 -14.27 9.80
C PRO A 13 -5.45 -15.31 8.71
N ASN A 14 -5.82 -14.90 7.48
CA ASN A 14 -6.30 -15.84 6.46
C ASN A 14 -5.87 -15.55 5.00
N ASP A 15 -5.44 -14.34 4.62
CA ASP A 15 -5.59 -13.94 3.20
C ASP A 15 -4.37 -13.30 2.52
N ASN A 16 -3.17 -13.47 3.10
CA ASN A 16 -1.88 -13.05 2.53
C ASN A 16 -1.78 -11.57 2.08
N SER A 17 -2.76 -10.76 2.44
CA SER A 17 -2.90 -9.36 2.09
C SER A 17 -3.07 -8.58 3.39
N PRO A 18 -2.59 -7.33 3.44
CA PRO A 18 -1.96 -6.57 2.36
C PRO A 18 -0.44 -6.81 2.19
N THR A 19 0.07 -6.59 0.97
CA THR A 19 1.48 -6.77 0.58
C THR A 19 1.97 -5.57 -0.25
N VAL A 20 3.21 -5.15 -0.02
CA VAL A 20 3.89 -4.07 -0.74
C VAL A 20 5.04 -4.62 -1.57
N TYR A 21 5.11 -4.19 -2.82
CA TYR A 21 6.23 -4.46 -3.71
C TYR A 21 6.81 -3.14 -4.22
N LEU A 22 8.11 -3.10 -4.43
CA LEU A 22 8.82 -2.03 -5.12
C LEU A 22 9.18 -2.54 -6.51
N ASP A 23 8.76 -1.81 -7.54
CA ASP A 23 9.26 -1.98 -8.88
C ASP A 23 10.61 -1.25 -9.00
N ASP A 24 11.69 -2.00 -9.19
CA ASP A 24 13.04 -1.42 -9.30
C ASP A 24 13.30 -0.72 -10.63
N GLU A 25 12.47 -0.95 -11.64
CA GLU A 25 12.64 -0.32 -12.96
C GLU A 25 11.95 1.04 -13.04
N THR A 26 10.74 1.13 -12.49
CA THR A 26 9.96 2.38 -12.51
C THR A 26 10.12 3.20 -11.24
N GLY A 27 10.59 2.58 -10.15
CA GLY A 27 10.63 3.19 -8.82
C GLY A 27 9.23 3.33 -8.19
N HIS A 28 8.21 2.68 -8.74
CA HIS A 28 6.85 2.74 -8.22
C HIS A 28 6.55 1.64 -7.19
N TYR A 29 5.63 1.96 -6.27
CA TYR A 29 5.11 1.00 -5.31
C TYR A 29 3.87 0.30 -5.85
N ILE A 30 3.88 -1.03 -5.83
CA ILE A 30 2.73 -1.87 -6.16
C ILE A 30 2.13 -2.39 -4.86
N LEU A 31 0.88 -2.02 -4.61
CA LEU A 31 0.16 -2.35 -3.38
C LEU A 31 -0.92 -3.40 -3.69
N GLN A 32 -0.88 -4.51 -2.97
CA GLN A 32 -1.93 -5.53 -3.00
C GLN A 32 -2.73 -5.46 -1.70
N GLY A 33 -4.04 -5.26 -1.79
CA GLY A 33 -4.95 -5.15 -0.65
C GLY A 33 -6.39 -5.45 -1.02
N TRP A 34 -7.31 -5.24 -0.09
CA TRP A 34 -8.74 -5.50 -0.30
C TRP A 34 -9.40 -4.36 -1.07
N ARG A 35 -10.16 -4.67 -2.12
CA ARG A 35 -10.85 -3.65 -2.91
C ARG A 35 -11.97 -3.02 -2.08
N VAL A 36 -12.02 -1.69 -2.03
CA VAL A 36 -13.08 -0.95 -1.33
C VAL A 36 -14.34 -0.99 -2.19
N MET A 37 -15.38 -1.70 -1.72
CA MET A 37 -16.69 -1.83 -2.39
C MET A 37 -17.77 -0.92 -1.81
N ASP A 38 -17.48 -0.25 -0.69
CA ASP A 38 -18.43 0.58 0.03
C ASP A 38 -18.73 1.88 -0.75
N PRO A 39 -19.95 2.06 -1.27
CA PRO A 39 -20.30 3.22 -2.09
C PRO A 39 -20.18 4.54 -1.30
N ASP A 40 -20.39 4.56 0.01
CA ASP A 40 -20.28 5.79 0.82
C ASP A 40 -18.83 6.24 0.97
N ARG A 41 -17.89 5.29 1.00
CA ARG A 41 -16.45 5.58 0.97
C ARG A 41 -16.00 5.99 -0.43
N LEU A 42 -16.48 5.30 -1.45
CA LEU A 42 -16.14 5.62 -2.85
C LEU A 42 -16.69 6.99 -3.25
N ALA A 43 -17.87 7.40 -2.77
CA ALA A 43 -18.45 8.71 -3.06
C ALA A 43 -17.67 9.89 -2.44
N GLN A 44 -16.81 9.62 -1.44
CA GLN A 44 -15.91 10.63 -0.86
C GLN A 44 -14.63 10.83 -1.69
N LEU A 45 -14.40 9.96 -2.69
CA LEU A 45 -13.21 9.96 -3.54
C LEU A 45 -13.63 10.26 -4.98
N ASP A 46 -12.84 11.04 -5.69
CA ASP A 46 -13.06 11.28 -7.12
C ASP A 46 -12.31 10.21 -7.92
N ILE A 47 -12.97 9.06 -8.14
CA ILE A 47 -12.36 7.87 -8.76
C ILE A 47 -12.84 7.75 -10.21
N PRO A 48 -11.95 7.90 -11.20
CA PRO A 48 -12.24 7.61 -12.59
C PRO A 48 -12.69 6.16 -12.80
N ALA A 49 -13.51 5.92 -13.82
CA ALA A 49 -14.06 4.59 -14.10
C ALA A 49 -13.00 3.48 -14.37
N HIS A 50 -11.76 3.85 -14.68
CA HIS A 50 -10.66 2.92 -14.91
C HIS A 50 -9.79 2.66 -13.67
N GLU A 51 -10.08 3.32 -12.54
CA GLU A 51 -9.33 3.20 -11.31
C GLU A 51 -10.06 2.31 -10.29
N THR A 52 -9.29 1.77 -9.33
CA THR A 52 -9.86 1.05 -8.21
C THR A 52 -9.20 1.49 -6.92
N VAL A 53 -9.98 1.51 -5.84
CA VAL A 53 -9.46 1.80 -4.51
C VAL A 53 -9.29 0.52 -3.73
N ILE A 54 -8.17 0.43 -3.02
CA ILE A 54 -7.88 -0.65 -2.08
C ILE A 54 -7.76 -0.09 -0.67
N GLU A 55 -8.16 -0.88 0.31
CA GLU A 55 -7.94 -0.62 1.71
C GLU A 55 -6.54 -1.08 2.08
N PHE A 56 -5.71 -0.12 2.49
CA PHE A 56 -4.31 -0.35 2.85
C PHE A 56 -4.05 0.10 4.30
N PRO A 57 -3.78 -0.83 5.23
CA PRO A 57 -3.57 -0.55 6.64
C PRO A 57 -2.38 0.37 6.90
N ARG A 58 -2.59 1.42 7.70
CA ARG A 58 -1.55 2.37 8.10
C ARG A 58 -0.32 1.70 8.75
N ARG A 59 -0.49 0.58 9.46
CA ARG A 59 0.63 -0.18 10.05
C ARG A 59 1.65 -0.66 9.03
N MET A 60 1.27 -0.85 7.77
CA MET A 60 2.17 -1.26 6.71
C MET A 60 3.03 -0.12 6.15
N MET A 61 2.75 1.14 6.52
CA MET A 61 3.58 2.29 6.14
C MET A 61 5.04 2.14 6.61
N GLN A 62 5.28 1.30 7.63
CA GLN A 62 6.63 0.97 8.08
C GLN A 62 7.49 0.26 7.02
N PHE A 63 6.89 -0.36 6.00
CA PHE A 63 7.64 -1.08 4.96
C PHE A 63 8.16 -0.16 3.84
N PHE A 64 7.73 1.11 3.83
CA PHE A 64 8.20 2.09 2.87
C PHE A 64 9.51 2.70 3.39
N PRO A 65 10.62 2.57 2.64
CA PRO A 65 11.93 3.06 3.06
C PRO A 65 11.92 4.58 3.34
N GLU A 66 11.11 5.36 2.64
CA GLU A 66 10.97 6.81 2.82
C GLU A 66 10.31 7.17 4.16
N VAL A 67 9.37 6.34 4.63
CA VAL A 67 8.71 6.54 5.93
C VAL A 67 9.68 6.25 7.07
N LYS A 68 10.58 5.28 6.92
CA LYS A 68 11.63 5.03 7.92
C LYS A 68 12.70 6.12 7.95
N ALA A 69 13.01 6.75 6.82
CA ALA A 69 14.06 7.77 6.73
C ALA A 69 13.72 9.07 7.49
N HIS A 70 12.44 9.38 7.73
CA HIS A 70 12.03 10.61 8.40
C HIS A 70 12.02 10.53 9.95
N GLY A 71 12.53 9.45 10.54
CA GLY A 71 12.69 9.30 12.00
C GLY A 71 13.98 9.89 12.58
N SER A 72 14.79 10.58 11.77
CA SER A 72 16.06 11.17 12.19
C SER A 72 16.21 12.58 11.64
N GLY A 73 15.27 13.45 11.98
CA GLY A 73 15.33 14.88 11.73
C GLY A 73 15.06 15.63 13.03
N ALA A 74 16.03 15.60 13.94
CA ALA A 74 16.11 16.60 14.99
C ALA A 74 16.31 17.97 14.34
N VAL A 75 15.38 18.90 14.58
CA VAL A 75 15.62 20.35 14.61
C VAL A 75 14.84 20.94 15.77
#